data_AF-A0A7W1ULU7-F1
#
_entry.id   AF-A0A7W1ULU7-F1
#
_cell.length_a   1.000
_cell.length_b   1.000
_cell.length_c   1.000
_cell.angle_alpha   90.00
_cell.angle_beta   90.00
_cell.angle_gamma   90.00
#
_symmetry.space_group_name_H-M   'P 1'
#
loop_
_entity.id
_entity.type
_entity.pdbx_description
1 polymer ?
#
loop_
_entity_poly.entity_id
_entity_poly.type
_entity_poly.pdbx_seq_one_letter_code
_entity_poly.pdbx_strand_id
1 'polypeptide(L)' 'KEELVGRQVLAVTNFAPKQIANFMSEVLVLGPVLEDGTVVLAQPERDVPVGTRIA' A
#
# COMPACT_ATOMS: atom_id res chain seq x y z
N LYS A 1 7.64 6.85 -11.40
CA LYS A 1 6.71 7.50 -10.41
C LYS A 1 5.31 7.59 -10.99
N GLU A 2 5.23 7.97 -12.26
CA GLU A 2 4.04 8.06 -13.10
C GLU A 2 3.27 6.73 -13.14
N GLU A 3 4.00 5.60 -13.18
CA GLU A 3 3.43 4.24 -13.19
C GLU A 3 2.62 3.85 -11.95
N LEU A 4 2.75 4.58 -10.84
CA LEU A 4 1.98 4.33 -9.62
C LEU A 4 0.61 5.02 -9.64
N VAL A 5 0.46 6.06 -10.46
CA VAL A 5 -0.78 6.84 -10.50
C VAL A 5 -1.88 5.99 -11.13
N GLY A 6 -3.00 5.84 -10.42
CA GLY A 6 -4.13 5.00 -10.84
C GLY A 6 -4.00 3.52 -10.48
N ARG A 7 -2.89 3.09 -9.88
CA ARG A 7 -2.70 1.70 -9.46
C ARG A 7 -3.44 1.41 -8.14
N GLN A 8 -4.20 0.32 -8.10
CA GLN A 8 -4.81 -0.16 -6.87
C GLN A 8 -3.77 -0.83 -5.96
N VAL A 9 -3.87 -0.58 -4.65
CA VAL A 9 -3.01 -1.17 -3.63
C VAL A 9 -3.84 -1.65 -2.45
N LEU A 10 -3.32 -2.62 -1.70
CA LEU A 10 -3.86 -3.00 -0.40
C LEU A 10 -3.16 -2.19 0.70
N ALA A 11 -3.91 -1.70 1.68
CA ALA A 11 -3.33 -0.94 2.78
C ALA A 11 -4.06 -1.20 4.10
N VAL A 12 -3.32 -1.18 5.21
CA VAL A 12 -3.88 -1.10 6.57
C VAL A 12 -4.09 0.37 6.91
N THR A 13 -5.33 0.73 7.26
CA THR A 13 -5.76 2.13 7.41
C THR A 13 -6.04 2.54 8.85
N ASN A 14 -5.87 1.64 9.83
CA ASN A 14 -6.23 1.87 11.23
C ASN A 14 -5.02 1.84 12.18
N PHE A 15 -3.80 1.87 11.64
CA PHE A 15 -2.62 2.09 12.48
C PHE A 15 -2.53 3.55 12.91
N ALA A 16 -1.93 3.77 14.08
CA ALA A 16 -1.53 5.12 14.47
C ALA A 16 -0.57 5.70 13.41
N PRO A 17 -0.66 7.00 13.09
CA PRO A 17 0.23 7.62 12.12
C PRO A 17 1.71 7.41 12.48
N LYS A 18 2.53 7.10 11.48
CA LYS A 18 3.96 6.83 11.64
C LYS A 18 4.78 8.00 11.09
N GLN A 19 5.59 8.63 11.93
CA GLN A 19 6.55 9.64 11.52
C GLN A 19 7.72 8.98 10.75
N ILE A 20 7.99 9.47 9.54
CA ILE A 20 9.10 9.04 8.67
C ILE A 20 9.84 10.30 8.21
N ALA A 21 11.01 10.57 8.79
CA ALA A 21 11.76 11.81 8.56
C ALA A 21 10.86 13.05 8.78
N ASN A 22 10.53 13.80 7.73
CA ASN A 22 9.65 14.98 7.73
C ASN A 22 8.22 14.70 7.22
N PHE A 23 7.85 13.43 7.06
CA PHE A 23 6.56 12.98 6.53
C PHE A 23 5.79 12.16 7.56
N MET A 24 4.48 12.34 7.64
CA MET A 24 3.60 11.54 8.50
C MET A 24 2.81 10.55 7.64
N SER A 25 3.05 9.25 7.82
CA SER A 25 2.35 8.18 7.10
C SER A 25 1.10 7.75 7.86
N GLU A 26 -0.07 7.88 7.24
CA GLU A 26 -1.37 7.53 7.85
C GLU A 26 -1.79 6.08 7.57
N VAL A 27 -1.16 5.42 6.60
CA VAL A 27 -1.48 4.05 6.19
C VAL A 27 -0.21 3.23 5.98
N LEU A 28 -0.35 1.90 6.02
CA LEU A 28 0.69 0.96 5.62
C LEU A 28 0.27 0.27 4.32
N VAL A 29 0.95 0.56 3.21
CA VAL A 29 0.77 -0.14 1.93
C VAL A 29 1.43 -1.52 2.00
N LEU A 30 0.72 -2.55 1.53
CA LEU A 30 1.14 -3.94 1.64
C LEU A 30 1.82 -4.47 0.38
N GLY A 31 2.78 -5.37 0.56
CA GLY A 31 3.50 -6.05 -0.51
C GLY A 31 4.53 -7.04 0.03
N PRO A 32 4.75 -8.20 -0.61
CA PRO A 32 5.86 -9.07 -0.24
C PRO A 32 7.21 -8.40 -0.47
N VAL A 33 8.15 -8.72 0.41
CA VAL A 33 9.57 -8.34 0.30
C VAL A 33 10.31 -9.53 -0.32
N LEU A 34 10.99 -9.30 -1.44
CA LEU A 34 11.80 -10.30 -2.12
C LEU A 34 13.17 -10.45 -1.42
N GLU A 35 13.93 -11.47 -1.81
CA GLU A 35 15.23 -11.78 -1.20
C GLU A 35 16.25 -10.64 -1.32
N ASP A 36 16.15 -9.82 -2.38
CA ASP A 36 17.01 -8.66 -2.62
C ASP A 36 16.54 -7.39 -1.88
N GLY A 37 15.46 -7.50 -1.08
CA GLY A 37 14.84 -6.38 -0.36
C GLY A 37 13.85 -5.56 -1.19
N THR A 38 13.63 -5.91 -2.46
CA THR A 38 12.63 -5.25 -3.31
C THR A 38 11.21 -5.54 -2.82
N VAL A 39 10.36 -4.51 -2.77
CA VAL A 39 8.94 -4.65 -2.41
C VAL A 39 8.07 -4.70 -3.65
N VAL A 40 7.26 -5.75 -3.79
CA VAL A 40 6.25 -5.86 -4.86
C VAL A 40 4.90 -5.45 -4.29
N LEU A 41 4.21 -4.48 -4.89
CA LEU A 41 2.91 -4.02 -4.38
C LEU A 41 1.84 -5.10 -4.51
N ALA A 42 1.17 -5.41 -3.39
CA ALA A 42 -0.01 -6.27 -3.40
C ALA A 42 -1.20 -5.48 -3.98
N GLN A 43 -1.92 -6.13 -4.90
CA GLN A 43 -3.08 -5.57 -5.60
C GLN A 43 -4.14 -6.66 -5.74
N PRO A 44 -5.44 -6.29 -5.83
CA PRO A 44 -6.48 -7.25 -6.16
C PRO A 44 -6.26 -7.82 -7.58
N GLU A 45 -6.77 -9.02 -7.85
CA GLU A 45 -6.69 -9.65 -9.18
C GLU A 45 -7.48 -8.87 -10.24
N ARG A 46 -8.48 -8.09 -9.82
CA ARG A 46 -9.35 -7.28 -10.67
C ARG A 46 -9.62 -5.94 -10.00
N ASP A 47 -10.07 -4.98 -10.80
CA ASP A 47 -10.54 -3.71 -10.27
C ASP A 47 -11.71 -3.92 -9.31
N VAL A 48 -11.58 -3.35 -8.12
CA VAL A 48 -12.63 -3.31 -7.10
C VAL A 48 -12.92 -1.87 -6.70
N PRO A 49 -14.10 -1.56 -6.14
CA PRO A 49 -14.37 -0.24 -5.59
C PRO A 49 -13.29 0.18 -4.57
N VAL A 50 -12.86 1.43 -4.63
CA VAL A 50 -11.87 1.96 -3.67
C VAL A 50 -12.46 1.96 -2.27
N GLY A 51 -11.69 1.47 -1.29
CA GLY A 51 -12.12 1.35 0.10
C GLY A 51 -12.85 0.05 0.43
N THR A 52 -12.98 -0.89 -0.50
CA THR A 52 -13.46 -2.24 -0.19
C THR A 52 -12.60 -2.88 0.90
N ARG A 53 -13.26 -3.32 1.98
CA ARG A 53 -12.59 -3.97 3.11
C ARG A 53 -12.15 -5.38 2.72
N ILE A 54 -10.91 -5.71 3.05
CA ILE A 54 -10.37 -7.07 2.95
C ILE A 54 -10.92 -7.87 4.15
N ALA A 55 -11.46 -9.06 3.87
CA ALA A 55 -12.01 -9.99 4.86
C ALA A 55 -11.02 -11.10 5.19
#